data_AF-A0AAW9EAG9-F1
#
_entry.id   AF-A0AAW9EAG9-F1
#
_cell.length_a   1.000
_cell.length_b   1.000
_cell.length_c   1.000
_cell.angle_alpha   90.00
_cell.angle_beta   90.00
_cell.angle_gamma   90.00
#
_symmetry.space_group_name_H-M   'P 1'
#
loop_
_entity.id
_entity.type
_entity.pdbx_description
1 polymer ?
#
loop_
_entity_poly.entity_id
_entity_poly.type
_entity_poly.pdbx_seq_one_letter_code
_entity_poly.pdbx_strand_id
1 'polypeptide(L)'
;LLTEKAGFPPEDIIFDPNIFAVATGIAEHNNYAVDFIEVCADIKSQLPYALISGGVSNVSFSFRGNDPVREAIHSVFLYYAVKNGMDMG
;
A
#
# COMPACT_ATOMS: atom_id res chain seq x y z
N LEU A 1 6.15 18.44 -10.41
CA LEU A 1 5.77 19.45 -9.37
C LEU A 1 6.79 19.47 -8.24
N LEU A 2 6.91 18.39 -7.47
CA LEU A 2 7.79 18.34 -6.28
C LEU A 2 9.27 18.48 -6.66
N THR A 3 9.78 17.58 -7.49
CA THR A 3 11.20 17.58 -7.89
C THR A 3 11.55 18.79 -8.78
N GLU A 4 10.83 18.97 -9.88
CA GLU A 4 11.20 19.98 -10.91
C GLU A 4 10.83 21.43 -10.57
N LYS A 5 9.76 21.67 -9.80
CA LYS A 5 9.29 23.04 -9.51
C LYS A 5 9.59 23.47 -8.09
N ALA A 6 9.42 22.58 -7.11
CA ALA A 6 9.69 22.87 -5.71
C ALA A 6 11.12 22.48 -5.26
N GLY A 7 11.89 21.76 -6.11
CA GLY A 7 13.24 21.32 -5.78
C GLY A 7 13.30 20.27 -4.67
N PHE A 8 12.20 19.53 -4.45
CA PHE A 8 12.14 18.52 -3.39
C PHE A 8 13.01 17.31 -3.75
N PRO A 9 13.89 16.83 -2.86
CA PRO A 9 14.64 15.60 -3.07
C PRO A 9 13.66 14.42 -3.24
N PRO A 10 13.83 13.58 -4.28
CA PRO A 10 12.90 12.48 -4.53
C PRO A 10 12.91 11.41 -3.42
N GLU A 11 14.01 11.25 -2.71
CA GLU A 11 14.14 10.38 -1.52
C GLU A 11 13.31 10.83 -0.31
N ASP A 12 12.89 12.09 -0.27
CA ASP A 12 12.03 12.64 0.77
C ASP A 12 10.53 12.55 0.40
N ILE A 13 10.20 12.00 -0.78
CA ILE A 13 8.81 11.84 -1.24
C ILE A 13 8.30 10.47 -0.81
N ILE A 14 7.22 10.46 -0.02
CA ILE A 14 6.49 9.26 0.35
C ILE A 14 5.16 9.24 -0.41
N PHE A 15 4.97 8.23 -1.25
CA PHE A 15 3.68 7.94 -1.87
C PHE A 15 2.83 7.05 -0.96
N ASP A 16 1.56 7.39 -0.86
CA ASP A 16 0.51 6.50 -0.33
C ASP A 16 -0.48 6.21 -1.47
N PRO A 17 -0.38 5.02 -2.11
CA PRO A 17 -1.31 4.62 -3.17
C PRO A 17 -2.74 4.33 -2.68
N ASN A 18 -2.99 4.45 -1.37
CA ASN A 18 -4.22 4.15 -0.65
C ASN A 18 -4.49 2.66 -0.45
N ILE A 19 -4.37 2.21 0.79
CA ILE A 19 -4.84 0.89 1.21
C ILE A 19 -6.33 0.97 1.53
N PHE A 20 -7.16 0.26 0.76
CA PHE A 20 -8.60 0.13 0.98
C PHE A 20 -9.00 -1.24 1.53
N ALA A 21 -10.19 -1.29 2.12
CA ALA A 21 -10.75 -2.53 2.66
C ALA A 21 -11.13 -3.53 1.56
N VAL A 22 -10.79 -4.80 1.78
CA VAL A 22 -11.24 -5.92 0.94
C VAL A 22 -12.34 -6.72 1.63
N ALA A 23 -12.94 -7.68 0.92
CA ALA A 23 -14.02 -8.54 1.43
C ALA A 23 -15.22 -7.73 1.97
N THR A 24 -15.53 -6.62 1.33
CA THR A 24 -16.60 -5.69 1.75
C THR A 24 -18.00 -6.14 1.35
N GLY A 25 -18.11 -7.20 0.55
CA GLY A 25 -19.36 -7.62 -0.11
C GLY A 25 -19.61 -6.94 -1.46
N ILE A 26 -18.75 -6.00 -1.87
CA ILE A 26 -18.79 -5.31 -3.17
C ILE A 26 -17.69 -5.91 -4.06
N ALA A 27 -18.06 -6.42 -5.23
CA ALA A 27 -17.15 -7.19 -6.10
C ALA A 27 -15.99 -6.34 -6.63
N GLU A 28 -16.24 -5.06 -6.88
CA GLU A 28 -15.29 -4.07 -7.34
C GLU A 28 -14.14 -3.86 -6.35
N HIS A 29 -14.34 -4.18 -5.07
CA HIS A 29 -13.33 -4.01 -4.02
C HIS A 29 -12.39 -5.21 -3.88
N ASN A 30 -12.62 -6.29 -4.62
CA ASN A 30 -11.87 -7.54 -4.46
C ASN A 30 -10.38 -7.37 -4.81
N ASN A 31 -10.05 -6.47 -5.74
CA ASN A 31 -8.68 -6.33 -6.23
C ASN A 31 -7.85 -5.27 -5.51
N TYR A 32 -8.43 -4.45 -4.63
CA TYR A 32 -7.73 -3.30 -4.03
C TYR A 32 -6.40 -3.63 -3.36
N ALA A 33 -6.30 -4.79 -2.69
CA ALA A 33 -5.04 -5.21 -2.08
C ALA A 33 -3.98 -5.58 -3.15
N VAL A 34 -4.40 -6.20 -4.25
CA VAL A 34 -3.52 -6.55 -5.38
C VAL A 34 -3.09 -5.28 -6.10
N ASP A 35 -4.02 -4.36 -6.38
CA ASP A 35 -3.73 -3.07 -7.03
C ASP A 35 -2.66 -2.28 -6.26
N PHE A 36 -2.74 -2.25 -4.92
CA PHE A 36 -1.72 -1.62 -4.09
C PHE A 36 -0.35 -2.32 -4.22
N ILE A 37 -0.33 -3.65 -4.24
CA ILE A 37 0.93 -4.41 -4.35
C ILE A 37 1.57 -4.20 -5.72
N GLU A 38 0.79 -4.18 -6.80
CA GLU A 38 1.30 -3.98 -8.17
C GLU A 38 1.80 -2.56 -8.37
N VAL A 39 1.07 -1.54 -7.89
CA VAL A 39 1.50 -0.15 -8.03
C VAL A 39 2.77 0.15 -7.22
N CYS A 40 3.08 -0.62 -6.16
CA CYS A 40 4.38 -0.51 -5.48
C CYS A 40 5.54 -0.76 -6.44
N ALA A 41 5.45 -1.82 -7.25
CA ALA A 41 6.47 -2.16 -8.22
C ALA A 41 6.57 -1.11 -9.33
N ASP A 42 5.44 -0.61 -9.81
CA ASP A 42 5.40 0.45 -10.83
C ASP A 42 6.05 1.74 -10.33
N ILE A 43 5.72 2.17 -9.10
CA ILE A 43 6.31 3.36 -8.48
C ILE A 43 7.82 3.17 -8.34
N LYS A 44 8.30 2.04 -7.83
CA LYS A 44 9.75 1.81 -7.72
C LYS A 44 10.46 1.73 -9.07
N SER A 45 9.80 1.23 -10.11
CA SER A 45 10.37 1.19 -11.46
C SER A 45 10.46 2.58 -12.09
N GLN A 46 9.49 3.46 -11.85
CA GLN A 46 9.40 4.78 -12.49
C GLN A 46 10.07 5.88 -11.67
N LEU A 47 10.03 5.76 -10.34
CA LEU A 47 10.45 6.74 -9.34
C LEU A 47 11.32 6.03 -8.28
N PRO A 48 12.53 5.57 -8.63
CA PRO A 48 13.31 4.63 -7.81
C PRO A 48 13.73 5.14 -6.43
N TYR A 49 13.76 6.47 -6.24
CA TYR A 49 14.11 7.08 -4.95
C TYR A 49 12.90 7.32 -4.06
N ALA A 50 11.69 7.38 -4.63
CA ALA A 50 10.50 7.65 -3.84
C ALA A 50 10.20 6.48 -2.90
N LEU A 51 9.73 6.81 -1.71
CA LEU A 51 9.33 5.84 -0.69
C LEU A 51 7.84 5.55 -0.81
N ILE A 52 7.41 4.39 -0.32
CA ILE A 52 6.02 3.95 -0.37
C ILE A 52 5.55 3.56 1.03
N SER A 53 4.41 4.12 1.42
CA SER A 53 3.73 3.86 2.69
C SER A 53 2.26 3.56 2.48
N GLY A 54 1.57 3.13 3.54
CA GLY A 54 0.13 2.99 3.54
C GLY A 54 -0.43 2.55 4.89
N GLY A 55 -1.67 2.91 5.17
CA GLY A 55 -2.38 2.50 6.39
C GLY A 55 -2.79 1.02 6.38
N VAL A 56 -1.91 0.11 6.80
CA VAL A 56 -2.11 -1.35 6.75
C VAL A 56 -3.40 -1.80 7.44
N SER A 57 -3.82 -1.13 8.52
CA SER A 57 -5.06 -1.48 9.23
C SER A 57 -6.34 -1.38 8.38
N ASN A 58 -6.31 -0.64 7.27
CA ASN A 58 -7.47 -0.46 6.39
C ASN A 58 -7.81 -1.71 5.59
N VAL A 59 -6.83 -2.54 5.19
CA VAL A 59 -7.09 -3.71 4.33
C VAL A 59 -8.05 -4.70 4.99
N SER A 60 -8.01 -4.80 6.33
CA SER A 60 -8.81 -5.75 7.11
C SER A 60 -10.02 -5.13 7.81
N PHE A 61 -10.46 -3.93 7.38
CA PHE A 61 -11.57 -3.22 8.03
C PHE A 61 -12.87 -4.05 8.11
N SER A 62 -13.16 -4.85 7.08
CA SER A 62 -14.35 -5.72 7.02
C SER A 62 -14.38 -6.81 8.10
N PHE A 63 -13.26 -7.05 8.79
CA PHE A 63 -13.09 -8.08 9.82
C PHE A 63 -12.97 -7.52 11.23
N ARG A 64 -13.43 -6.28 11.47
CA ARG A 64 -13.46 -5.68 12.82
C ARG A 64 -14.12 -6.61 13.84
N GLY A 65 -13.49 -6.76 15.00
CA GLY A 65 -13.90 -7.69 16.06
C GLY A 65 -13.28 -9.09 15.93
N ASN A 66 -12.51 -9.36 14.87
CA ASN A 66 -11.75 -10.60 14.71
C ASN A 66 -10.25 -10.29 14.51
N ASP A 67 -9.59 -9.87 15.59
CA ASP A 67 -8.18 -9.47 15.54
C ASP A 67 -7.23 -10.57 15.02
N PRO A 68 -7.40 -11.88 15.34
CA PRO A 68 -6.57 -12.93 14.75
C PRO A 68 -6.61 -12.96 13.22
N VAL A 69 -7.79 -12.78 12.62
CA VAL A 69 -7.91 -12.72 11.14
C VAL A 69 -7.30 -11.43 10.61
N ARG A 70 -7.47 -10.31 11.30
CA ARG A 70 -6.91 -9.02 10.88
C ARG A 70 -5.38 -9.04 10.87
N GLU A 71 -4.75 -9.56 11.91
CA GLU A 71 -3.29 -9.69 12.01
C GLU A 71 -2.73 -10.64 10.94
N ALA A 72 -3.44 -11.73 10.65
CA ALA A 72 -3.07 -12.64 9.56
C ALA A 72 -3.13 -11.93 8.19
N ILE A 73 -4.20 -11.17 7.93
CA ILE A 73 -4.33 -10.36 6.71
C ILE A 73 -3.20 -9.33 6.61
N HIS A 74 -2.88 -8.62 7.70
CA HIS A 74 -1.79 -7.65 7.73
C HIS A 74 -0.46 -8.29 7.39
N SER A 75 -0.17 -9.45 8.00
CA SER A 75 1.09 -10.17 7.80
C SER A 75 1.26 -10.62 6.35
N VAL A 76 0.20 -11.18 5.75
CA VAL A 76 0.21 -11.62 4.35
C VAL A 76 0.32 -10.43 3.40
N PHE A 77 -0.45 -9.37 3.63
CA PHE A 77 -0.41 -8.16 2.83
C PHE A 77 1.00 -7.54 2.84
N LEU A 78 1.57 -7.33 4.03
CA LEU A 78 2.91 -6.78 4.21
C LEU A 78 3.99 -7.65 3.54
N TYR A 79 3.89 -8.98 3.65
CA TYR A 79 4.82 -9.89 2.99
C TYR A 79 4.93 -9.64 1.48
N TYR A 80 3.79 -9.49 0.80
CA TYR A 80 3.76 -9.23 -0.64
C TYR A 80 4.05 -7.77 -0.99
N ALA A 81 3.54 -6.81 -0.23
CA ALA A 81 3.76 -5.40 -0.49
C ALA A 81 5.24 -5.01 -0.33
N VAL A 82 5.90 -5.44 0.75
CA VAL A 82 7.34 -5.20 0.97
C VAL A 82 8.17 -5.87 -0.12
N LYS A 83 7.81 -7.09 -0.54
CA LYS A 83 8.47 -7.78 -1.65
C LYS A 83 8.37 -7.01 -2.98
N ASN A 84 7.32 -6.22 -3.17
CA ASN A 84 7.10 -5.38 -4.36
C ASN A 84 7.55 -3.92 -4.16
N GLY A 85 8.20 -3.59 -3.04
CA GLY A 85 8.83 -2.29 -2.85
C GLY A 85 8.12 -1.33 -1.89
N MET A 86 7.16 -1.78 -1.09
CA MET A 86 6.68 -1.00 0.06
C MET A 86 7.79 -0.84 1.11
N ASP A 87 8.03 0.38 1.59
CA ASP A 87 9.12 0.69 2.53
C ASP A 87 8.62 0.83 3.98
N MET A 88 7.37 1.23 4.17
CA MET A 88 6.79 1.59 5.48
C MET A 88 5.33 1.11 5.58
N GLY A 89 4.88 0.61 6.75
CA GLY A 89 3.52 0.13 6.97
C GLY A 89 3.07 0.15 8.42
#